data_AF-A0A4V1CXL0-F1
#
_entry.id   AF-A0A4V1CXL0-F1
#
_cell.length_a   1.000
_cell.length_b   1.000
_cell.length_c   1.000
_cell.angle_alpha   90.00
_cell.angle_beta   90.00
_cell.angle_gamma   90.00
#
_symmetry.space_group_name_H-M   'P 1'
#
loop_
_entity.id
_entity.type
_entity.pdbx_description
1 polymer ?
#
loop_
_entity_poly.entity_id
_entity_poly.type
_entity_poly.pdbx_seq_one_letter_code
_entity_poly.pdbx_strand_id
1 'polypeptide(L)'
;MSQGVCLLDEALNLARQEMAALEDGAYDKAVELAERRGEVTSMAWHMLDDSQAEEYRAHLIELARVQDQLTELATKAHSDIRAQLQRSRLESRRMRGYHRAVGQALQ
;
A
#
# COMPACT_ATOMS: atom_id res chain seq x y z
N MET A 1 1.37 -30.41 6.96
CA MET A 1 1.06 -28.97 6.94
C MET A 1 -0.44 -28.81 7.03
N SER A 2 -0.93 -28.05 8.01
CA SER A 2 -2.36 -27.71 8.08
C SER A 2 -2.73 -26.79 6.92
N GLN A 3 -3.98 -26.86 6.46
CA GLN A 3 -4.48 -25.94 5.43
C GLN A 3 -4.43 -24.48 5.88
N GLY A 4 -4.57 -24.19 7.19
CA GLY A 4 -4.44 -22.84 7.73
C GLY A 4 -3.03 -22.26 7.57
N VAL A 5 -1.97 -23.06 7.82
CA VAL A 5 -0.58 -22.59 7.63
C VAL A 5 -0.31 -22.24 6.17
N CYS A 6 -0.76 -23.07 5.22
CA CYS A 6 -0.62 -22.77 3.79
C CYS A 6 -1.32 -21.46 3.38
N LEU A 7 -2.48 -21.15 3.98
CA LEU A 7 -3.19 -19.90 3.73
C LEU A 7 -2.44 -18.69 4.31
N LEU A 8 -1.79 -18.81 5.47
CA LEU A 8 -0.96 -17.74 6.01
C LEU A 8 0.30 -17.48 5.18
N ASP A 9 0.92 -18.53 4.65
CA ASP A 9 2.04 -18.40 3.69
C ASP A 9 1.61 -17.65 2.42
N GLU A 10 0.43 -17.97 1.89
CA GLU A 10 -0.15 -17.27 0.74
C GLU A 10 -0.44 -15.80 1.08
N ALA A 11 -0.99 -15.51 2.25
CA ALA A 11 -1.22 -14.14 2.71
C ALA A 11 0.09 -13.34 2.83
N LEU A 12 1.17 -13.94 3.34
CA LEU A 12 2.49 -13.32 3.40
C LEU A 12 3.05 -13.02 2.01
N ASN A 13 2.87 -13.94 1.06
CA ASN A 13 3.31 -13.73 -0.31
C ASN A 13 2.54 -12.57 -0.98
N LEU A 14 1.21 -12.53 -0.80
CA LEU A 14 0.38 -11.42 -1.29
C LEU A 14 0.81 -10.08 -0.69
N ALA A 15 1.13 -10.05 0.62
CA ALA A 15 1.59 -8.84 1.29
C ALA A 15 2.94 -8.33 0.72
N ARG A 16 3.88 -9.23 0.39
CA ARG A 16 5.15 -8.86 -0.25
C ARG A 16 4.93 -8.30 -1.67
N GLN A 17 3.96 -8.83 -2.41
CA GLN A 17 3.59 -8.32 -3.73
C GLN A 17 2.89 -6.95 -3.65
N GLU A 18 2.05 -6.75 -2.63
CA GLU A 18 1.41 -5.47 -2.33
C GLU A 18 2.46 -4.39 -2.05
N MET A 19 3.48 -4.69 -1.24
CA MET A 19 4.60 -3.78 -0.99
C MET A 19 5.30 -3.37 -2.28
N ALA A 20 5.65 -4.33 -3.14
CA ALA A 20 6.30 -4.03 -4.42
C ALA A 20 5.41 -3.15 -5.32
N ALA A 21 4.10 -3.40 -5.36
CA ALA A 21 3.17 -2.58 -6.13
C ALA A 21 3.08 -1.14 -5.59
N LEU A 22 3.12 -0.96 -4.27
CA LEU A 22 3.16 0.37 -3.64
C LEU A 22 4.47 1.11 -3.94
N GLU A 23 5.62 0.41 -3.93
CA GLU A 23 6.92 0.99 -4.29
C GLU A 23 6.95 1.45 -5.76
N ASP A 24 6.35 0.67 -6.65
CA ASP A 24 6.23 0.99 -8.08
C ASP A 24 5.14 2.04 -8.39
N GLY A 25 4.38 2.48 -7.38
CA GLY A 25 3.26 3.42 -7.54
C GLY A 25 2.03 2.82 -8.24
N ALA A 26 1.96 1.50 -8.38
CA ALA A 26 0.84 0.76 -8.95
C ALA A 26 -0.28 0.57 -7.91
N TYR A 27 -0.90 1.68 -7.49
CA TYR A 27 -1.84 1.72 -6.36
C TYR A 27 -3.09 0.85 -6.56
N ASP A 28 -3.66 0.83 -7.77
CA ASP A 28 -4.85 0.01 -8.06
C ASP A 28 -4.55 -1.48 -7.83
N LYS A 29 -3.38 -1.94 -8.29
CA LYS A 29 -2.89 -3.30 -8.08
C LYS A 29 -2.63 -3.60 -6.60
N ALA A 30 -2.09 -2.63 -5.86
CA ALA A 30 -1.87 -2.79 -4.43
C ALA A 30 -3.20 -2.99 -3.67
N VAL A 31 -4.27 -2.28 -4.05
CA VAL A 31 -5.60 -2.47 -3.46
C VAL A 31 -6.15 -3.87 -3.73
N GLU A 32 -6.11 -4.35 -4.98
CA GLU A 32 -6.57 -5.69 -5.32
C GLU A 32 -5.83 -6.79 -4.52
N LEU A 33 -4.51 -6.64 -4.38
CA LEU A 33 -3.68 -7.56 -3.59
C LEU A 33 -4.03 -7.52 -2.09
N ALA A 34 -4.31 -6.34 -1.55
CA ALA A 34 -4.70 -6.16 -0.16
C ALA A 34 -6.06 -6.81 0.14
N GLU A 35 -7.05 -6.63 -0.75
CA GLU A 35 -8.36 -7.29 -0.65
C GLU A 35 -8.20 -8.81 -0.66
N ARG A 36 -7.45 -9.34 -1.63
CA ARG A 36 -7.21 -10.79 -1.75
C ARG A 36 -6.52 -11.36 -0.53
N ARG A 37 -5.53 -10.66 0.01
CA ARG A 37 -4.84 -11.04 1.24
C ARG A 37 -5.80 -11.07 2.44
N GLY A 38 -6.71 -10.10 2.51
CA GLY A 38 -7.75 -10.06 3.55
C GLY A 38 -8.65 -11.30 3.52
N GLU A 39 -9.09 -11.72 2.33
CA GLU A 39 -9.89 -12.94 2.15
C GLU A 39 -9.14 -14.19 2.65
N VAL A 40 -7.90 -14.38 2.18
CA VAL A 40 -7.08 -15.55 2.52
C VAL A 40 -6.77 -15.59 4.02
N THR A 41 -6.46 -14.45 4.62
CA THR A 41 -6.24 -14.34 6.06
C THR A 41 -7.50 -14.72 6.84
N SER A 42 -8.68 -14.24 6.42
CA SER A 42 -9.95 -14.62 7.03
C SER A 42 -10.23 -16.13 6.92
N MET A 43 -9.89 -16.74 5.79
CA MET A 43 -10.01 -18.19 5.61
C MET A 43 -9.07 -18.95 6.55
N ALA A 44 -7.83 -18.47 6.72
CA ALA A 44 -6.87 -19.07 7.64
C ALA A 44 -7.37 -19.07 9.09
N TRP A 45 -8.00 -17.97 9.53
CA TRP A 45 -8.61 -17.86 10.87
C TRP A 45 -9.67 -18.93 11.12
N HIS A 46 -10.46 -19.29 10.11
CA HIS A 46 -11.48 -20.34 10.24
C HIS A 46 -10.92 -21.76 10.22
N MET A 47 -9.64 -21.94 9.89
CA MET A 47 -8.97 -23.25 9.82
C MET A 47 -7.94 -23.46 10.94
N LEU A 48 -7.94 -22.59 11.95
CA LEU A 48 -7.07 -22.73 13.12
C LEU A 48 -7.37 -24.04 13.86
N ASP A 49 -6.30 -24.81 14.08
CA ASP A 49 -6.28 -26.03 14.87
C ASP A 49 -5.19 -25.89 15.95
N ASP A 50 -5.53 -26.24 17.19
CA ASP A 50 -4.64 -26.06 18.36
C ASP A 50 -3.35 -26.88 18.23
N SER A 51 -3.34 -27.93 17.40
CA SER A 51 -2.17 -28.76 17.13
C SER A 51 -0.98 -28.01 16.51
N GLN A 52 -1.20 -26.82 15.92
CA GLN A 52 -0.17 -26.01 15.24
C GLN A 52 -0.11 -24.55 15.75
N ALA A 53 -0.57 -24.30 16.98
CA ALA A 53 -0.66 -22.96 17.56
C ALA A 53 0.66 -22.15 17.51
N GLU A 54 1.82 -22.80 17.68
CA GLU A 54 3.12 -22.11 17.65
C GLU A 54 3.52 -21.67 16.23
N GLU A 55 3.21 -22.49 15.21
CA GLU A 55 3.45 -22.13 13.80
C GLU A 55 2.51 -20.99 13.38
N TYR A 56 1.24 -21.04 13.77
CA TYR A 56 0.30 -19.95 13.56
C TYR A 56 0.77 -18.65 14.22
N ARG A 57 1.26 -18.73 15.46
CA ARG A 57 1.81 -17.58 16.18
C ARG A 57 2.98 -16.94 15.44
N ALA A 58 3.91 -17.74 14.92
CA ALA A 58 5.05 -17.23 14.17
C ALA A 58 4.61 -16.46 12.90
N HIS A 59 3.70 -17.03 12.12
CA HIS A 59 3.17 -16.40 10.90
C HIS A 59 2.36 -15.13 11.19
N LEU A 60 1.59 -15.11 12.28
CA LEU A 60 0.85 -13.91 12.70
C LEU A 60 1.76 -12.76 13.11
N ILE A 61 2.89 -13.06 13.77
CA ILE A 61 3.90 -12.05 14.11
C ILE A 61 4.54 -11.49 12.83
N GLU A 62 4.84 -12.34 11.84
CA GLU A 62 5.38 -11.88 10.56
C GLU A 62 4.37 -11.02 9.80
N LEU A 63 3.09 -11.43 9.74
CA LEU A 63 2.03 -10.65 9.12
C LEU A 63 1.86 -9.27 9.78
N ALA A 64 1.90 -9.20 11.10
CA ALA A 64 1.82 -7.93 11.82
C ALA A 64 2.99 -7.00 11.44
N ARG A 65 4.21 -7.53 11.39
CA ARG A 65 5.40 -6.76 10.98
C ARG A 65 5.27 -6.24 9.55
N VAL A 66 4.79 -7.06 8.62
CA VAL A 66 4.58 -6.64 7.22
C VAL A 66 3.47 -5.58 7.13
N GLN A 67 2.41 -5.70 7.93
CA GLN A 67 1.34 -4.70 7.98
C GLN A 67 1.83 -3.33 8.47
N ASP A 68 2.76 -3.30 9.44
CA ASP A 68 3.39 -2.05 9.88
C ASP A 68 4.18 -1.40 8.74
N GLN A 69 4.98 -2.18 8.01
CA GLN A 69 5.76 -1.70 6.87
C GLN A 69 4.88 -1.17 5.73
N LEU A 70 3.79 -1.86 5.42
CA LEU A 70 2.81 -1.40 4.44
C LEU A 70 2.17 -0.07 4.85
N THR A 71 1.87 0.09 6.14
CA THR A 71 1.28 1.31 6.68
C THR A 71 2.25 2.50 6.56
N GLU A 72 3.53 2.27 6.86
CA GLU A 72 4.59 3.28 6.66
C GLU A 72 4.74 3.66 5.19
N LEU A 73 4.79 2.67 4.29
CA LEU A 73 4.95 2.88 2.86
C LEU A 73 3.76 3.64 2.26
N ALA A 74 2.53 3.25 2.61
CA ALA A 74 1.32 3.95 2.20
C ALA A 74 1.29 5.41 2.70
N THR A 75 1.70 5.64 3.96
CA THR A 75 1.79 6.99 4.53
C THR A 75 2.80 7.87 3.78
N LYS A 76 3.94 7.29 3.42
CA LYS A 76 4.98 7.97 2.63
C LYS A 76 4.48 8.29 1.22
N ALA A 77 3.92 7.31 0.53
CA ALA A 77 3.35 7.48 -0.80
C ALA A 77 2.27 8.58 -0.82
N HIS A 78 1.38 8.60 0.17
CA HIS A 78 0.38 9.65 0.33
C HIS A 78 1.01 11.05 0.47
N SER A 79 2.05 11.16 1.29
CA SER A 79 2.78 12.42 1.49
C SER A 79 3.47 12.91 0.21
N ASP A 80 4.06 12.00 -0.55
CA ASP A 80 4.74 12.30 -1.81
C ASP A 80 3.76 12.78 -2.88
N ILE A 81 2.61 12.09 -3.05
CA ILE A 81 1.53 12.51 -3.96
C ILE A 81 1.04 13.91 -3.58
N ARG A 82 0.81 14.16 -2.28
CA ARG A 82 0.37 15.47 -1.79
C ARG A 82 1.38 16.57 -2.12
N ALA A 83 2.67 16.32 -1.91
CA ALA A 83 3.74 17.26 -2.22
C ALA A 83 3.84 17.54 -3.74
N GLN A 84 3.71 16.51 -4.58
CA GLN A 84 3.68 16.66 -6.03
C GLN A 84 2.50 17.52 -6.49
N LEU A 85 1.30 17.27 -5.96
CA LEU A 85 0.10 18.05 -6.29
C LEU A 85 0.23 19.52 -5.89
N GLN A 86 0.81 19.80 -4.71
CA GLN A 86 1.08 21.17 -4.27
C GLN A 86 2.08 21.89 -5.19
N ARG A 87 3.16 21.23 -5.59
CA ARG A 87 4.14 21.77 -6.54
C ARG A 87 3.50 22.11 -7.89
N SER A 88 2.73 21.18 -8.45
CA SER A 88 2.01 21.39 -9.72
C SER A 88 1.02 22.58 -9.65
N ARG A 89 0.28 22.72 -8.54
CA ARG A 89 -0.62 23.87 -8.30
C ARG A 89 0.14 25.19 -8.23
N LEU A 90 1.29 25.21 -7.56
CA LEU A 90 2.13 26.41 -7.45
C LEU A 90 2.69 26.82 -8.82
N GLU A 91 3.20 25.86 -9.59
CA GLU A 91 3.71 26.09 -10.95
C GLU A 91 2.61 26.61 -11.88
N SER A 92 1.43 26.01 -11.85
CA SER A 92 0.25 26.48 -12.58
C SER A 92 -0.13 27.93 -12.21
N ARG A 93 0.00 28.31 -10.93
CA ARG A 93 -0.26 29.68 -10.47
C ARG A 93 0.81 30.65 -10.98
N ARG A 94 2.09 30.26 -10.99
CA ARG A 94 3.20 31.06 -11.55
C ARG A 94 3.01 31.28 -13.04
N MET A 95 2.72 30.24 -13.81
CA MET A 95 2.46 30.33 -15.25
C MET A 95 1.30 31.29 -15.57
N ARG A 96 0.18 31.23 -14.83
CA ARG A 96 -0.92 32.21 -14.97
C ARG A 96 -0.50 33.65 -14.64
N GLY A 97 0.39 33.83 -13.65
CA GLY A 97 0.96 35.13 -13.30
C GLY A 97 1.81 35.71 -14.43
N TYR A 98 2.71 34.91 -15.01
CA TYR A 98 3.52 35.32 -16.16
C TYR A 98 2.65 35.66 -17.38
N HIS A 99 1.62 34.85 -17.67
CA HIS A 99 0.71 35.11 -18.78
C HIS A 99 -0.05 36.43 -18.63
N ARG A 100 -0.47 36.79 -17.41
CA ARG A 100 -1.10 38.09 -17.12
C ARG A 100 -0.12 39.26 -17.24
N ALA A 101 1.09 39.12 -16.72
CA ALA A 101 2.09 40.18 -16.78
C ALA A 101 2.56 40.47 -18.22
N VAL A 102 2.75 39.43 -19.03
CA VAL A 102 3.11 39.56 -20.45
C VAL A 102 1.93 40.13 -21.27
N GLY A 103 0.69 39.72 -20.97
CA GLY A 103 -0.49 40.28 -21.63
C GLY A 103 -0.73 41.77 -21.32
N GLN A 104 -0.34 42.25 -20.13
CA GLN A 104 -0.39 43.68 -19.78
C GLN A 104 0.76 44.50 -20.38
N ALA A 105 1.90 43.88 -20.70
CA ALA A 105 3.04 44.56 -21.31
C ALA A 105 2.93 44.71 -22.85
N LEU A 106 1.92 44.07 -23.46
CA LEU A 106 1.66 44.09 -24.90
C LEU A 106 0.41 44.92 -25.29
N GLN A 107 -0.20 45.65 -24.32
CA GLN A 107 -1.25 46.65 -24.54
C GLN A 107 -0.68 48.05 -24.38
#